data_AF-A0A945Q973-F1
#
_entry.id   AF-A0A945Q973-F1
#
_cell.length_a   1.000
_cell.length_b   1.000
_cell.length_c   1.000
_cell.angle_alpha   90.00
_cell.angle_beta   90.00
_cell.angle_gamma   90.00
#
_symmetry.space_group_name_H-M   'P 1'
#
loop_
_entity.id
_entity.type
_entity.pdbx_description
1 polymer ?
#
loop_
_entity_poly.entity_id
_entity_poly.type
_entity_poly.pdbx_seq_one_letter_code
_entity_poly.pdbx_strand_id
1 'polypeptide(L)' 'YLTMSPCKDCSKLVHQAGISRLVYINEYKDISGVDFLIEAGVEVCKIDEQNLYE' A
#
# COMPACT_ATOMS: atom_id res chain seq x y z
N TYR A 1 -6.49 5.06 0.94
CA TYR A 1 -5.88 5.15 2.27
C TYR A 1 -6.23 3.90 3.04
N LEU A 2 -5.24 3.26 3.66
CA LEU A 2 -5.36 1.99 4.38
C LEU A 2 -4.71 2.12 5.75
N THR A 3 -5.24 1.42 6.75
CA THR A 3 -4.59 1.34 8.06
C THR A 3 -3.44 0.34 8.04
N MET A 4 -3.60 -0.79 7.33
CA MET A 4 -2.58 -1.83 7.21
C MET A 4 -2.15 -1.97 5.75
N SER A 5 -0.91 -2.40 5.50
CA SER A 5 -0.44 -2.65 4.15
C SER A 5 -1.22 -3.80 3.48
N PRO A 6 -1.46 -3.75 2.16
CA PRO A 6 -2.16 -4.80 1.45
C PRO A 6 -1.32 -6.08 1.37
N CYS A 7 -1.97 -7.24 1.41
CA CYS A 7 -1.33 -8.52 1.09
C CYS A 7 -1.17 -8.67 -0.44
N LYS A 8 -0.41 -9.69 -0.86
CA LYS A 8 -0.09 -9.93 -2.28
C LYS A 8 -1.32 -10.04 -3.19
N ASP A 9 -2.39 -10.70 -2.74
CA ASP A 9 -3.60 -10.85 -3.56
C ASP A 9 -4.41 -9.54 -3.65
N CYS A 10 -4.49 -8.77 -2.56
CA CYS A 10 -5.08 -7.44 -2.58
C CYS A 10 -4.30 -6.50 -3.52
N SER A 11 -2.97 -6.58 -3.51
CA SER A 11 -2.11 -5.79 -4.38
C SER A 11 -2.34 -6.06 -5.87
N LYS A 12 -2.59 -7.32 -6.26
CA LYS A 12 -2.96 -7.66 -7.65
C LYS A 12 -4.27 -6.98 -8.05
N LEU A 13 -5.26 -6.97 -7.15
CA LEU A 13 -6.54 -6.31 -7.40
C LEU A 13 -6.38 -4.79 -7.54
N VAL A 14 -5.54 -4.18 -6.70
CA VAL A 14 -5.21 -2.73 -6.76
C VAL A 14 -4.58 -2.38 -8.10
N HIS A 15 -3.62 -3.20 -8.56
CA HIS A 15 -3.00 -3.00 -9.87
C HIS A 15 -4.00 -3.19 -11.02
N GLN A 16 -4.82 -4.25 -10.99
CA GLN A 16 -5.87 -4.49 -11.99
C GLN A 16 -6.95 -3.40 -12.00
N ALA A 17 -7.24 -2.79 -10.85
CA ALA A 17 -8.15 -1.67 -10.75
C ALA A 17 -7.57 -0.36 -11.32
N GLY A 18 -6.29 -0.33 -11.72
CA GLY A 18 -5.63 0.86 -12.25
C GLY A 18 -5.39 1.94 -11.20
N ILE A 19 -5.23 1.57 -9.93
CA ILE A 19 -4.96 2.51 -8.86
C ILE A 19 -3.53 3.04 -9.00
N SER A 20 -3.38 4.36 -9.08
CA SER A 20 -2.07 5.00 -9.24
C SER A 20 -1.35 5.26 -7.92
N ARG A 21 -2.07 5.35 -6.79
CA ARG A 21 -1.48 5.69 -5.48
C ARG A 21 -2.11 4.89 -4.34
N LEU A 22 -1.27 4.28 -3.51
CA LEU A 22 -1.63 3.55 -2.31
C LEU A 22 -0.95 4.17 -1.08
N VAL A 23 -1.75 4.58 -0.11
CA VAL A 23 -1.26 5.15 1.15
C VAL A 23 -1.65 4.23 2.29
N TYR A 24 -0.69 3.79 3.11
CA TYR A 24 -0.94 2.90 4.24
C TYR A 24 -0.21 3.36 5.51
N ILE A 25 -0.71 2.98 6.70
CA ILE A 25 -0.11 3.38 7.99
C ILE A 25 0.87 2.31 8.49
N ASN A 26 0.34 1.14 8.81
CA ASN A 26 1.09 0.04 9.40
C ASN A 26 1.54 -0.96 8.34
N GLU A 27 2.82 -1.35 8.38
CA GLU A 27 3.31 -2.46 7.56
C GLU A 27 2.71 -3.76 8.07
N TYR A 28 2.08 -4.51 7.17
CA TYR A 28 1.67 -5.88 7.42
C TYR A 28 2.91 -6.77 7.44
N LYS A 29 2.82 -7.93 8.10
CA LYS A 29 3.94 -8.89 8.22
C LYS A 29 4.60 -9.26 6.89
N ASP A 30 3.84 -9.19 5.80
CA ASP A 30 4.27 -9.61 4.47
C ASP A 30 4.33 -8.40 3.53
N ILE A 31 5.54 -7.93 3.25
CA ILE A 31 5.82 -6.78 2.39
C ILE A 31 5.74 -7.11 0.89
N SER A 32 5.58 -8.40 0.53
CA SER A 32 5.56 -8.84 -0.87
C SER A 32 4.46 -8.18 -1.69
N GLY A 33 3.34 -7.80 -1.05
CA GLY A 33 2.26 -7.07 -1.70
C GLY A 33 2.63 -5.62 -2.01
N VAL A 34 3.37 -4.96 -1.12
CA VAL A 34 3.83 -3.57 -1.32
C VAL A 34 4.89 -3.53 -2.40
N ASP A 35 5.87 -4.45 -2.35
CA ASP A 35 6.95 -4.57 -3.33
C ASP A 35 6.39 -4.76 -4.74
N PHE A 36 5.41 -5.66 -4.89
CA PHE A 36 4.70 -5.88 -6.16
C PHE A 36 4.05 -4.61 -6.71
N LEU A 37 3.45 -3.78 -5.85
CA LEU A 37 2.82 -2.53 -6.27
C LEU A 37 3.85 -1.51 -6.75
N ILE A 38 4.99 -1.43 -6.06
CA ILE A 38 6.11 -0.55 -6.43
C ILE A 38 6.68 -0.98 -7.79
N GLU A 39 6.94 -2.28 -7.98
CA GLU A 39 7.39 -2.82 -9.27
C GLU A 39 6.37 -2.59 -10.40
N ALA A 40 5.08 -2.64 -10.07
CA ALA A 40 3.99 -2.38 -11.00
C ALA A 40 3.78 -0.89 -11.32
N GLY A 41 4.58 0.02 -10.74
CA GLY A 41 4.52 1.46 -10.98
C GLY A 41 3.45 2.20 -10.19
N VAL A 42 2.92 1.59 -9.12
CA VAL A 42 1.96 2.24 -8.21
C VAL A 42 2.74 3.02 -7.15
N GLU A 43 2.38 4.29 -6.94
CA GLU A 43 2.99 5.11 -5.88
C GLU A 43 2.54 4.60 -4.51
N VAL A 44 3.47 4.07 -3.72
CA VAL A 44 3.18 3.62 -2.36
C VAL A 44 3.77 4.59 -1.33
N CYS A 45 2.93 5.19 -0.48
CA CYS A 45 3.35 6.01 0.66
C CYS A 45 2.99 5.34 1.98
N LYS A 46 3.99 5.18 2.85
CA LYS A 46 3.76 4.88 4.26
C LYS A 46 3.59 6.19 5.03
N ILE A 47 2.52 6.29 5.81
CA ILE A 47 2.27 7.41 6.72
C ILE A 47 2.41 6.91 8.16
N ASP A 48 3.01 7.71 9.03
CA ASP A 48 3.07 7.36 10.44
C ASP A 48 1.75 7.77 11.13
N GLU A 49 1.27 6.96 12.08
CA GLU A 49 0.01 7.21 12.78
C GLU A 49 0.05 8.56 13.54
N GLN A 50 1.25 9.01 13.91
CA GLN A 50 1.49 10.31 14.54
C GLN A 50 1.16 11.51 13.63
N ASN A 51 1.21 11.36 12.31
CA ASN A 51 0.95 12.43 11.33
C ASN A 51 -0.52 12.54 10.90
N LEU A 52 -1.44 11.72 11.42
CA LEU A 52 -2.86 11.76 10.99
C LEU A 52 -3.67 12.93 11.55
N TYR A 53 -3.16 13.61 12.59
CA TYR A 53 -3.91 14.62 13.35
C TYR A 53 -3.17 15.96 13.51
N GLU A 54 -2.07 16.15 12.77
CA GLU A 54 -1.43 17.47 12.64
C GLU A 54 -2.13 18.33 11.59
#